data_AF-A0A972BBH4-F1
#
_entry.id   AF-A0A972BBH4-F1
#
_cell.length_a   1.000
_cell.length_b   1.000
_cell.length_c   1.000
_cell.angle_alpha   90.00
_cell.angle_beta   90.00
_cell.angle_gamma   90.00
#
_symmetry.space_group_name_H-M   'P 1'
#
loop_
_entity.id
_entity.type
_entity.pdbx_description
1 polymer ?
#
loop_
_entity_poly.entity_id
_entity_poly.type
_entity_poly.pdbx_seq_one_letter_code
_entity_poly.pdbx_strand_id
1 'polypeptide(L)'
;MKISAGLKKLLPDLIVIVVFILVSFIYFAPAVMDGRVIAQHDSLAAIGQGQEQRDYMERHDGERTRWNISMFGGMPSYQMSPTYDSSMPQDLAKKAYSLFLPNYVYLLFIMLLGFYILMRSLKASPLISALGAVIWAFSSYFFILIAAGHIWKFITLAYIPPTIAGLVYVYRRKYLMGGLLFMLFTAFQISANHIQMSYYFLFVMLFIVVAFFVEAIRQKQVAGFLKSTAVLLVAGLIGVAANASSLYHTYEYSKETMRGKSELTHHGEENKTDDGLERDYITAWSYGIGETWTLLVPNIKGGASVPIAENERAMSKARPEYQQIYQQLGQYWGDQPGTSGP
;
A
#
# COMPACT_ATOMS: atom_id res chain seq x y z
N MET A 1 19.79 6.63 -38.93
CA MET A 1 20.22 5.57 -37.99
C MET A 1 19.17 4.46 -37.98
N LYS A 2 19.47 3.25 -38.47
CA LYS A 2 18.48 2.13 -38.48
C LYS A 2 18.35 1.60 -37.05
N ILE A 3 17.24 1.94 -36.39
CA ILE A 3 16.90 1.40 -35.07
C ILE A 3 16.75 -0.13 -35.16
N SER A 4 17.47 -0.87 -34.30
CA SER A 4 17.44 -2.34 -34.27
C SER A 4 16.03 -2.88 -34.02
N ALA A 5 15.70 -4.07 -34.55
CA ALA A 5 14.36 -4.65 -34.44
C ALA A 5 13.91 -4.86 -32.98
N GLY A 6 14.85 -5.08 -32.05
CA GLY A 6 14.59 -5.15 -30.62
C GLY A 6 14.20 -3.79 -30.04
N LEU A 7 14.90 -2.71 -30.41
CA LEU A 7 14.59 -1.37 -29.93
C LEU A 7 13.24 -0.88 -30.46
N LYS A 8 12.82 -1.26 -31.67
CA LYS A 8 11.47 -0.97 -32.19
C LYS A 8 10.35 -1.61 -31.37
N LYS A 9 10.60 -2.78 -30.74
CA LYS A 9 9.60 -3.47 -29.89
C LYS A 9 9.52 -2.89 -28.48
N LEU A 10 10.64 -2.37 -27.96
CA LEU A 10 10.73 -1.75 -26.63
C LEU A 10 10.36 -0.27 -26.64
N LEU A 11 10.47 0.40 -27.79
CA LEU A 11 10.22 1.83 -27.92
C LEU A 11 8.84 2.27 -27.38
N PRO A 12 7.72 1.58 -27.67
CA PRO A 12 6.43 1.95 -27.11
C PRO A 12 6.38 1.89 -25.58
N ASP A 13 6.98 0.86 -24.98
CA ASP A 13 7.06 0.71 -23.53
C ASP A 13 7.91 1.83 -22.90
N LEU A 14 9.03 2.21 -23.53
CA LEU A 14 9.87 3.33 -23.08
C LEU A 14 9.15 4.67 -23.17
N ILE A 15 8.39 4.91 -24.25
CA ILE A 15 7.58 6.12 -24.40
C ILE A 15 6.57 6.22 -23.26
N VAL A 16 5.88 5.11 -22.92
CA VAL A 16 4.91 5.11 -21.82
C VAL A 16 5.58 5.43 -20.48
N ILE A 17 6.77 4.88 -20.21
CA ILE A 17 7.52 5.21 -18.98
C ILE A 17 7.82 6.70 -18.91
N VAL A 18 8.28 7.31 -20.00
CA VAL A 18 8.53 8.77 -20.07
C VAL A 18 7.23 9.55 -19.83
N VAL A 19 6.13 9.13 -20.43
CA VAL A 19 4.81 9.76 -20.22
C VAL A 19 4.39 9.67 -18.74
N PHE A 20 4.59 8.54 -18.06
CA PHE A 20 4.29 8.42 -16.64
C PHE A 20 5.14 9.35 -15.78
N ILE A 21 6.42 9.51 -16.10
CA ILE A 21 7.28 10.50 -15.41
C ILE A 21 6.68 11.90 -15.57
N LEU A 22 6.35 12.30 -16.81
CA LEU A 22 5.78 13.61 -17.09
C LEU A 22 4.44 13.84 -16.38
N VAL A 23 3.52 12.88 -16.43
CA VAL A 23 2.22 12.96 -15.75
C VAL A 23 2.40 13.13 -14.25
N SER A 24 3.31 12.37 -13.63
CA SER A 24 3.59 12.49 -12.20
C SER A 24 4.17 13.85 -11.81
N PHE A 25 5.08 14.39 -12.62
CA PHE A 25 5.63 15.73 -12.39
C PHE A 25 4.58 16.82 -12.58
N ILE A 26 3.74 16.72 -13.62
CA ILE A 26 2.69 17.70 -13.90
C ILE A 26 1.69 17.74 -12.75
N TYR A 27 1.26 16.58 -12.25
CA TYR A 27 0.29 16.51 -11.16
C TYR A 27 0.82 17.12 -9.86
N PHE A 28 2.08 16.82 -9.52
CA PHE A 28 2.74 17.36 -8.32
C PHE A 28 3.59 18.60 -8.58
N ALA A 29 3.37 19.31 -9.70
CA ALA A 29 4.16 20.48 -10.06
C ALA A 29 4.19 21.54 -8.94
N PRO A 30 3.08 21.88 -8.25
CA PRO A 30 3.14 22.82 -7.13
C PRO A 30 4.01 22.34 -5.97
N ALA A 31 4.02 21.04 -5.68
CA ALA A 31 4.85 20.48 -4.61
C ALA A 31 6.35 20.48 -4.99
N VAL A 32 6.67 20.24 -6.26
CA VAL A 32 8.04 20.17 -6.76
C VAL A 32 8.64 21.56 -7.00
N MET A 33 7.89 22.46 -7.61
CA MET A 33 8.37 23.78 -8.03
C MET A 33 8.39 24.78 -6.87
N ASP A 34 7.35 24.79 -6.04
CA ASP A 34 7.21 25.76 -4.94
C ASP A 34 7.74 25.20 -3.61
N GLY A 35 8.23 23.96 -3.58
CA GLY A 35 8.67 23.28 -2.36
C GLY A 35 7.54 23.04 -1.35
N ARG A 36 6.28 23.03 -1.79
CA ARG A 36 5.12 22.83 -0.92
C ARG A 36 5.05 21.37 -0.45
N VAL A 37 4.79 21.19 0.84
CA VAL A 37 4.59 19.89 1.47
C VAL A 37 3.10 19.73 1.81
N ILE A 38 2.55 18.54 1.61
CA ILE A 38 1.17 18.24 2.00
C ILE A 38 1.16 18.05 3.52
N ALA A 39 0.33 18.83 4.22
CA ALA A 39 0.14 18.67 5.65
C ALA A 39 -0.63 17.39 5.96
N GLN A 40 0.11 16.30 6.18
CA GLN A 40 -0.42 14.96 6.42
C GLN A 40 -0.39 14.67 7.92
N HIS A 41 -1.53 14.33 8.52
CA HIS A 41 -1.64 14.08 9.97
C HIS A 41 -0.69 12.96 10.42
N ASP A 42 -0.65 11.84 9.70
CA ASP A 42 0.23 10.71 10.03
C ASP A 42 1.71 11.09 9.91
N SER A 43 2.06 11.88 8.89
CA SER A 43 3.46 12.27 8.68
C SER A 43 3.93 13.26 9.74
N LEU A 44 3.08 14.21 10.15
CA LEU A 44 3.37 15.13 11.25
C LEU A 44 3.52 14.38 12.57
N ALA A 45 2.62 13.43 12.86
CA ALA A 45 2.73 12.56 14.03
C ALA A 45 4.04 11.76 14.00
N ALA A 46 4.38 11.13 12.88
CA ALA A 46 5.62 10.38 12.73
C ALA A 46 6.88 11.25 12.90
N ILE A 47 6.86 12.49 12.40
CA ILE A 47 7.94 13.45 12.63
C ILE A 47 8.10 13.69 14.14
N GLY A 48 7.02 13.99 14.86
CA GLY A 48 7.06 14.19 16.31
C GLY A 48 7.58 12.97 17.07
N GLN A 49 7.04 11.79 16.76
CA GLN A 49 7.44 10.51 17.38
C GLN A 49 8.93 10.18 17.16
N GLY A 50 9.48 10.56 15.99
CA GLY A 50 10.87 10.29 15.63
C GLY A 50 11.88 11.36 16.06
N GLN A 51 11.47 12.44 16.73
CA GLN A 51 12.38 13.56 17.05
C GLN A 51 13.56 13.11 17.94
N GLU A 52 13.30 12.40 19.03
CA GLU A 52 14.35 11.91 19.93
C GLU A 52 15.36 11.03 19.19
N GLN A 53 14.90 10.17 18.28
CA GLN A 53 15.77 9.30 17.49
C GLN A 53 16.67 10.12 16.56
N ARG A 54 16.13 11.19 15.95
CA ARG A 54 16.92 12.09 15.09
C ARG A 54 17.98 12.84 15.89
N ASP A 55 17.60 13.42 17.02
CA ASP A 55 18.52 14.14 17.90
C ASP A 55 19.63 13.21 18.43
N TYR A 56 19.28 11.97 18.76
CA TYR A 56 20.26 10.97 19.20
C TYR A 56 21.26 10.64 18.08
N MET A 57 20.78 10.36 16.86
CA MET A 57 21.63 10.08 15.70
C MET A 57 22.58 11.23 15.39
N GLU A 58 22.11 12.47 15.48
CA GLU A 58 22.94 13.67 15.23
C GLU A 58 24.06 13.83 16.27
N ARG A 59 23.80 13.46 17.53
CA ARG A 59 24.78 13.57 18.63
C ARG A 59 25.77 12.42 18.73
N HIS A 60 25.49 11.29 18.08
CA HIS A 60 26.27 10.04 18.20
C HIS A 60 26.72 9.54 16.82
N ASP A 61 27.18 10.43 15.94
CA ASP A 61 27.81 10.07 14.65
C ASP A 61 26.97 9.14 13.75
N GLY A 62 25.64 9.27 13.81
CA GLY A 62 24.70 8.45 13.04
C GLY A 62 24.30 7.13 13.70
N GLU A 63 24.74 6.86 14.93
CA GLU A 63 24.30 5.70 15.70
C GLU A 63 22.79 5.78 16.00
N ARG A 64 22.09 4.65 15.78
CA ARG A 64 20.65 4.58 16.00
C ARG A 64 20.36 4.11 17.42
N THR A 65 19.65 4.92 18.19
CA THR A 65 19.07 4.44 19.46
C THR A 65 18.10 3.28 19.19
N ARG A 66 18.07 2.28 20.07
CA ARG A 66 17.10 1.17 20.05
C ARG A 66 15.89 1.39 20.96
N TRP A 67 15.86 2.51 21.68
CA TRP A 67 14.82 2.88 22.65
C TRP A 67 14.49 4.37 22.55
N ASN A 68 13.21 4.72 22.64
CA ASN A 68 12.71 6.09 22.63
C ASN A 68 11.93 6.33 23.93
N ILE A 69 12.42 7.22 24.79
CA ILE A 69 11.88 7.45 26.14
C ILE A 69 10.66 8.38 26.08
N SER A 70 10.63 9.31 25.13
CA SER A 70 9.56 10.29 24.96
C SER A 70 8.21 9.67 24.57
N MET A 71 8.22 8.42 24.11
CA MET A 71 7.02 7.69 23.67
C MET A 71 6.48 6.77 24.76
N PHE A 72 5.35 7.12 25.36
CA PHE A 72 4.63 6.29 26.35
C PHE A 72 5.51 5.77 27.51
N GLY A 73 6.52 6.55 27.93
CA GLY A 73 7.46 6.15 28.98
C GLY A 73 8.59 5.22 28.52
N GLY A 74 8.63 4.89 27.23
CA GLY A 74 9.64 4.03 26.62
C GLY A 74 9.06 3.11 25.55
N MET A 75 9.58 3.19 24.32
CA MET A 75 9.21 2.31 23.21
C MET A 75 10.44 1.87 22.41
N PRO A 76 10.50 0.61 21.93
CA PRO A 76 11.59 0.18 21.06
C PRO A 76 11.56 0.87 19.69
N SER A 77 12.66 1.52 19.32
CA SER A 77 12.75 2.26 18.05
C SER A 77 12.76 1.35 16.82
N TYR A 78 13.19 0.10 16.96
CA TYR A 78 13.24 -0.87 15.86
C TYR A 78 11.85 -1.22 15.32
N GLN A 79 10.79 -0.98 16.10
CA GLN A 79 9.41 -1.09 15.61
C GLN A 79 8.88 0.25 15.09
N MET A 80 9.25 1.36 15.73
CA MET A 80 8.83 2.70 15.31
C MET A 80 9.40 3.12 13.95
N SER A 81 10.67 2.81 13.71
CA SER A 81 11.39 3.13 12.48
C SER A 81 12.28 1.94 12.08
N PRO A 82 11.67 0.86 11.53
CA PRO A 82 12.39 -0.37 11.21
C PRO A 82 13.43 -0.09 10.13
N THR A 83 14.69 -0.07 10.52
CA THR A 83 15.82 0.16 9.62
C THR A 83 16.97 -0.77 10.02
N TYR A 84 17.44 -1.54 9.05
CA TYR A 84 18.44 -2.59 9.23
C TYR A 84 19.45 -2.50 8.08
N ASP A 85 20.73 -2.76 8.32
CA ASP A 85 21.73 -2.69 7.25
C ASP A 85 21.48 -3.75 6.17
N SER A 86 20.81 -4.86 6.55
CA SER A 86 20.32 -5.88 5.63
C SER A 86 19.29 -5.38 4.61
N SER A 87 18.62 -4.23 4.85
CA SER A 87 17.66 -3.65 3.90
C SER A 87 18.32 -2.79 2.82
N MET A 88 19.60 -2.39 2.96
CA MET A 88 20.25 -1.46 2.03
C MET A 88 20.18 -1.87 0.55
N PRO A 89 20.48 -3.13 0.16
CA PRO A 89 20.38 -3.55 -1.23
C PRO A 89 18.95 -3.43 -1.77
N GLN A 90 17.98 -3.73 -0.92
CA GLN A 90 16.57 -3.64 -1.25
C GLN A 90 16.11 -2.19 -1.40
N ASP A 91 16.57 -1.29 -0.53
CA ASP A 91 16.26 0.14 -0.58
C ASP A 91 16.86 0.80 -1.82
N LEU A 92 18.07 0.40 -2.22
CA LEU A 92 18.64 0.81 -3.51
C LEU A 92 17.79 0.31 -4.68
N ALA A 93 17.31 -0.94 -4.64
CA ALA A 93 16.46 -1.48 -5.68
C ALA A 93 15.10 -0.76 -5.76
N LYS A 94 14.50 -0.38 -4.62
CA LYS A 94 13.28 0.46 -4.58
C LYS A 94 13.52 1.83 -5.20
N LYS A 95 14.64 2.48 -4.85
CA LYS A 95 15.03 3.78 -5.44
C LYS A 95 15.27 3.69 -6.95
N ALA A 96 15.89 2.61 -7.40
CA ALA A 96 16.07 2.35 -8.83
C ALA A 96 14.72 2.12 -9.53
N TYR A 97 13.82 1.33 -8.92
CA TYR A 97 12.46 1.12 -9.45
C TYR A 97 11.66 2.42 -9.52
N SER A 98 11.84 3.32 -8.55
CA SER A 98 11.21 4.64 -8.51
C SER A 98 11.92 5.69 -9.37
N LEU A 99 12.96 5.30 -10.12
CA LEU A 99 13.82 6.16 -10.95
C LEU A 99 14.42 7.35 -10.18
N PHE A 100 14.65 7.20 -8.88
CA PHE A 100 15.15 8.25 -7.99
C PHE A 100 14.30 9.53 -8.01
N LEU A 101 13.02 9.42 -8.39
CA LEU A 101 12.10 10.55 -8.45
C LEU A 101 11.83 11.12 -7.04
N PRO A 102 11.63 12.44 -6.92
CA PRO A 102 11.47 13.09 -5.62
C PRO A 102 10.07 12.92 -5.03
N ASN A 103 9.97 13.00 -3.70
CA ASN A 103 8.76 13.29 -2.92
C ASN A 103 7.50 12.53 -3.39
N TYR A 104 6.43 13.24 -3.73
CA TYR A 104 5.15 12.63 -4.14
C TYR A 104 5.15 12.15 -5.60
N VAL A 105 6.11 12.61 -6.42
CA VAL A 105 6.21 12.24 -7.85
C VAL A 105 6.46 10.75 -8.00
N TYR A 106 7.36 10.20 -7.17
CA TYR A 106 7.67 8.78 -7.25
C TYR A 106 6.47 7.91 -6.87
N LEU A 107 5.62 8.35 -5.93
CA LEU A 107 4.43 7.61 -5.50
C LEU A 107 3.47 7.38 -6.66
N LEU A 108 3.10 8.45 -7.37
CA LEU A 108 2.23 8.32 -8.54
C LEU A 108 2.90 7.53 -9.67
N PHE A 109 4.20 7.74 -9.88
CA PHE A 109 4.96 7.00 -10.89
C PHE A 109 4.97 5.49 -10.63
N ILE A 110 5.26 5.04 -9.41
CA ILE A 110 5.31 3.60 -9.09
C ILE A 110 3.93 2.95 -9.17
N MET A 111 2.85 3.70 -8.88
CA MET A 111 1.48 3.23 -9.01
C MET A 111 1.10 3.01 -10.48
N LEU A 112 1.41 3.98 -11.34
CA LEU A 112 1.23 3.87 -12.80
C LEU A 112 2.05 2.71 -13.38
N LEU A 113 3.35 2.65 -13.04
CA LEU A 113 4.26 1.64 -13.54
C LEU A 113 3.87 0.23 -13.06
N GLY A 114 3.48 0.09 -11.80
CA GLY A 114 3.08 -1.20 -11.23
C GLY A 114 1.91 -1.81 -11.98
N PHE A 115 0.84 -1.03 -12.19
CA PHE A 115 -0.33 -1.51 -12.94
C PHE A 115 -0.03 -1.74 -14.42
N TYR A 116 0.81 -0.89 -15.02
CA TYR A 116 1.29 -1.09 -16.38
C TYR A 116 1.98 -2.46 -16.54
N ILE A 117 2.91 -2.80 -15.64
CA ILE A 117 3.60 -4.10 -15.64
C ILE A 117 2.61 -5.27 -15.58
N LEU A 118 1.58 -5.17 -14.74
CA LEU A 118 0.48 -6.15 -14.69
C LEU A 118 -0.22 -6.29 -16.04
N MET A 119 -0.67 -5.19 -16.64
CA MET A 119 -1.35 -5.22 -17.94
C MET A 119 -0.46 -5.82 -19.05
N ARG A 120 0.85 -5.53 -19.03
CA ARG A 120 1.81 -6.13 -19.98
C ARG A 120 1.99 -7.63 -19.76
N SER A 121 1.90 -8.12 -18.52
CA SER A 121 1.89 -9.56 -18.23
C SER A 121 0.68 -10.28 -18.82
N LEU A 122 -0.45 -9.57 -18.91
CA LEU A 122 -1.69 -10.07 -19.50
C LEU A 122 -1.69 -10.06 -21.04
N LYS A 123 -0.63 -9.54 -21.68
CA LYS A 123 -0.49 -9.31 -23.14
C LYS A 123 -1.34 -8.16 -23.69
N ALA A 124 -1.78 -7.21 -22.87
CA ALA A 124 -2.39 -5.98 -23.37
C ALA A 124 -1.36 -5.15 -24.18
N SER A 125 -1.81 -4.40 -25.18
CA SER A 125 -0.94 -3.51 -25.97
C SER A 125 -0.42 -2.36 -25.10
N PRO A 126 0.74 -1.75 -25.42
CA PRO A 126 1.29 -0.64 -24.63
C PRO A 126 0.29 0.50 -24.38
N LEU A 127 -0.50 0.86 -25.39
CA LEU A 127 -1.52 1.89 -25.28
C LEU A 127 -2.65 1.52 -24.30
N ILE A 128 -3.17 0.29 -24.39
CA ILE A 128 -4.24 -0.20 -23.49
C ILE A 128 -3.69 -0.34 -22.06
N SER A 129 -2.46 -0.83 -21.91
CA SER A 129 -1.78 -0.90 -20.63
C SER A 129 -1.58 0.49 -20.02
N ALA A 130 -1.21 1.50 -20.82
CA ALA A 130 -1.05 2.87 -20.36
C ALA A 130 -2.39 3.48 -19.92
N LEU A 131 -3.44 3.32 -20.73
CA LEU A 131 -4.78 3.79 -20.40
C LEU A 131 -5.29 3.16 -19.10
N GLY A 132 -5.14 1.83 -18.96
CA GLY A 132 -5.52 1.12 -17.75
C GLY A 132 -4.74 1.58 -16.52
N ALA A 133 -3.43 1.83 -16.66
CA ALA A 133 -2.61 2.35 -15.58
C ALA A 133 -3.06 3.75 -15.13
N VAL A 134 -3.42 4.63 -16.06
CA VAL A 134 -3.95 5.96 -15.73
C VAL A 134 -5.28 5.85 -15.00
N ILE A 135 -6.24 5.07 -15.52
CA ILE A 135 -7.55 4.87 -14.86
C ILE A 135 -7.36 4.29 -13.45
N TRP A 136 -6.47 3.31 -13.29
CA TRP A 136 -6.14 2.72 -12.00
C TRP A 136 -5.55 3.77 -11.05
N ALA A 137 -4.44 4.39 -11.42
CA ALA A 137 -3.71 5.31 -10.56
C ALA A 137 -4.53 6.55 -10.18
N PHE A 138 -5.40 7.03 -11.09
CA PHE A 138 -6.31 8.16 -10.88
C PHE A 138 -7.60 7.82 -10.11
N SER A 139 -7.69 6.63 -9.52
CA SER A 139 -8.74 6.31 -8.56
C SER A 139 -8.60 7.17 -7.30
N SER A 140 -9.70 7.77 -6.84
CA SER A 140 -9.72 8.74 -5.73
C SER A 140 -9.04 8.22 -4.46
N TYR A 141 -9.23 6.94 -4.14
CA TYR A 141 -8.68 6.29 -2.95
C TYR A 141 -7.16 6.47 -2.79
N PHE A 142 -6.40 6.37 -3.88
CA PHE A 142 -4.94 6.47 -3.82
C PHE A 142 -4.47 7.86 -3.42
N PHE A 143 -5.13 8.91 -3.89
CA PHE A 143 -4.81 10.29 -3.50
C PHE A 143 -5.29 10.61 -2.10
N ILE A 144 -6.40 10.02 -1.65
CA ILE A 144 -6.85 10.12 -0.25
C ILE A 144 -5.77 9.55 0.69
N LEU A 145 -5.17 8.40 0.36
CA LEU A 145 -4.07 7.84 1.15
C LEU A 145 -2.85 8.75 1.19
N ILE A 146 -2.50 9.39 0.06
CA ILE A 146 -1.42 10.38 0.03
C ILE A 146 -1.80 11.56 0.90
N ALA A 147 -2.98 12.16 0.77
CA ALA A 147 -3.41 13.31 1.56
C ALA A 147 -3.44 13.00 3.08
N ALA A 148 -3.83 11.79 3.46
CA ALA A 148 -3.86 11.35 4.84
C ALA A 148 -2.46 11.03 5.43
N GLY A 149 -1.46 10.74 4.58
CA GLY A 149 -0.13 10.30 5.04
C GLY A 149 -0.01 8.80 5.26
N HIS A 150 -1.00 8.01 4.80
CA HIS A 150 -0.99 6.54 4.80
C HIS A 150 -0.06 5.98 3.70
N ILE A 151 1.17 6.49 3.64
CA ILE A 151 2.13 6.25 2.55
C ILE A 151 2.57 4.80 2.50
N TRP A 152 2.80 4.15 3.64
CA TRP A 152 3.17 2.74 3.71
C TRP A 152 2.10 1.84 3.04
N LYS A 153 0.82 2.10 3.32
CA LYS A 153 -0.32 1.41 2.69
C LYS A 153 -0.33 1.62 1.18
N PHE A 154 -0.17 2.87 0.75
CA PHE A 154 -0.11 3.23 -0.67
C PHE A 154 1.02 2.49 -1.40
N ILE A 155 2.22 2.48 -0.81
CA ILE A 155 3.39 1.85 -1.42
C ILE A 155 3.18 0.33 -1.55
N THR A 156 2.64 -0.34 -0.52
CA THR A 156 2.28 -1.76 -0.62
C THR A 156 1.30 -2.01 -1.76
N LEU A 157 0.27 -1.17 -1.91
CA LEU A 157 -0.71 -1.24 -3.01
C LEU A 157 -0.06 -1.05 -4.39
N ALA A 158 0.93 -0.16 -4.52
CA ALA A 158 1.65 0.04 -5.78
C ALA A 158 2.50 -1.18 -6.18
N TYR A 159 3.00 -1.94 -5.21
CA TYR A 159 3.81 -3.15 -5.45
C TYR A 159 2.99 -4.43 -5.66
N ILE A 160 1.68 -4.40 -5.42
CA ILE A 160 0.80 -5.55 -5.62
C ILE A 160 0.62 -5.94 -7.09
N PRO A 161 0.23 -5.02 -8.00
CA PRO A 161 0.10 -5.35 -9.41
C PRO A 161 1.35 -5.99 -10.04
N PRO A 162 2.59 -5.50 -9.83
CA PRO A 162 3.76 -6.14 -10.42
C PRO A 162 4.12 -7.50 -9.78
N THR A 163 3.75 -7.76 -8.52
CA THR A 163 3.83 -9.12 -7.96
C THR A 163 2.87 -10.07 -8.68
N ILE A 164 1.62 -9.66 -8.89
CA ILE A 164 0.65 -10.45 -9.67
C ILE A 164 1.17 -10.67 -11.11
N ALA A 165 1.83 -9.67 -11.70
CA ALA A 165 2.46 -9.79 -13.01
C ALA A 165 3.53 -10.89 -13.04
N GLY A 166 4.35 -10.98 -11.99
CA GLY A 166 5.34 -12.05 -11.80
C GLY A 166 4.68 -13.41 -11.75
N LEU A 167 3.62 -13.54 -10.94
CA LEU A 167 2.80 -14.75 -10.83
C LEU A 167 2.26 -15.20 -12.20
N VAL A 168 1.66 -14.28 -12.96
CA VAL A 168 1.13 -14.54 -14.30
C VAL A 168 2.24 -14.99 -15.25
N TYR A 169 3.42 -14.37 -15.22
CA TYR A 169 4.53 -14.77 -16.08
C TYR A 169 5.06 -16.17 -15.77
N VAL A 170 5.14 -16.56 -14.49
CA VAL A 170 5.58 -17.91 -14.10
C VAL A 170 4.60 -18.97 -14.59
N TYR A 171 3.28 -18.78 -14.41
CA TYR A 171 2.29 -19.72 -14.95
C TYR A 171 2.25 -19.75 -16.49
N ARG A 172 2.67 -18.67 -17.14
CA ARG A 172 2.94 -18.64 -18.59
C ARG A 172 4.32 -19.18 -18.99
N ARG A 173 4.97 -19.95 -18.09
CA ARG A 173 6.26 -20.64 -18.27
C ARG A 173 7.47 -19.73 -18.48
N LYS A 174 7.37 -18.43 -18.18
CA LYS A 174 8.52 -17.52 -18.15
C LYS A 174 9.17 -17.55 -16.76
N TYR A 175 9.73 -18.70 -16.41
CA TYR A 175 10.16 -19.01 -15.03
C TYR A 175 11.14 -17.99 -14.46
N LEU A 176 12.20 -17.64 -15.19
CA LEU A 176 13.24 -16.74 -14.67
C LEU A 176 12.72 -15.32 -14.49
N MET A 177 12.19 -14.72 -15.57
CA MET A 177 11.68 -13.34 -15.53
C MET A 177 10.50 -13.21 -14.56
N GLY A 178 9.54 -14.13 -14.60
CA GLY A 178 8.39 -14.11 -13.70
C GLY A 178 8.77 -14.36 -12.24
N GLY A 179 9.69 -15.31 -11.99
CA GLY A 179 10.17 -15.63 -10.66
C GLY A 179 10.96 -14.49 -10.02
N LEU A 180 11.86 -13.85 -10.77
CA LEU A 180 12.60 -12.67 -10.31
C LEU A 180 11.66 -11.49 -10.00
N LEU A 181 10.68 -11.25 -10.88
CA LEU A 181 9.69 -10.19 -10.69
C LEU A 181 8.84 -10.46 -9.43
N PHE A 182 8.32 -11.68 -9.28
CA PHE A 182 7.52 -12.09 -8.13
C PHE A 182 8.32 -11.99 -6.82
N MET A 183 9.56 -12.50 -6.82
CA MET A 183 10.47 -12.43 -5.67
C MET A 183 10.75 -10.98 -5.25
N LEU A 184 11.12 -10.12 -6.21
CA LEU A 184 11.49 -8.73 -5.95
C LEU A 184 10.32 -7.94 -5.36
N PHE A 185 9.13 -8.02 -5.98
CA PHE A 185 7.97 -7.25 -5.51
C PHE A 185 7.31 -7.87 -4.28
N THR A 186 7.44 -9.18 -4.05
CA THR A 186 7.11 -9.77 -2.74
C THR A 186 8.01 -9.18 -1.66
N ALA A 187 9.31 -9.10 -1.91
CA ALA A 187 10.22 -8.48 -0.95
C ALA A 187 9.83 -7.02 -0.69
N PHE A 188 9.58 -6.23 -1.74
CA PHE A 188 9.20 -4.83 -1.61
C PHE A 188 7.89 -4.63 -0.85
N GLN A 189 6.86 -5.43 -1.10
CA GLN A 189 5.58 -5.36 -0.37
C GLN A 189 5.75 -5.59 1.12
N ILE A 190 6.52 -6.61 1.50
CA ILE A 190 6.76 -6.93 2.91
C ILE A 190 7.59 -5.82 3.58
N SER A 191 8.61 -5.31 2.88
CA SER A 191 9.43 -4.20 3.40
C SER A 191 8.68 -2.88 3.56
N ALA A 192 7.57 -2.69 2.84
CA ALA A 192 6.68 -1.55 3.01
C ALA A 192 5.83 -1.67 4.29
N ASN A 193 6.10 -2.65 5.14
CA ASN A 193 5.65 -2.78 6.53
C ASN A 193 4.13 -2.67 6.74
N HIS A 194 3.33 -2.93 5.71
CA HIS A 194 1.87 -2.99 5.78
C HIS A 194 1.35 -4.40 5.49
N ILE A 195 1.74 -5.35 6.36
CA ILE A 195 1.50 -6.80 6.20
C ILE A 195 0.01 -7.12 5.99
N GLN A 196 -0.90 -6.34 6.59
CA GLN A 196 -2.35 -6.52 6.42
C GLN A 196 -2.79 -6.42 4.94
N MET A 197 -2.25 -5.48 4.16
CA MET A 197 -2.61 -5.39 2.73
C MET A 197 -2.03 -6.55 1.94
N SER A 198 -0.78 -6.94 2.23
CA SER A 198 -0.15 -8.11 1.62
C SER A 198 -0.96 -9.37 1.88
N TYR A 199 -1.46 -9.55 3.11
CA TYR A 199 -2.33 -10.66 3.49
C TYR A 199 -3.63 -10.70 2.67
N TYR A 200 -4.33 -9.58 2.52
CA TYR A 200 -5.57 -9.54 1.72
C TYR A 200 -5.34 -9.93 0.25
N PHE A 201 -4.21 -9.52 -0.33
CA PHE A 201 -3.90 -9.87 -1.70
C PHE A 201 -3.39 -11.31 -1.91
N LEU A 202 -3.02 -12.04 -0.83
CA LEU A 202 -2.80 -13.48 -0.92
C LEU A 202 -4.07 -14.21 -1.38
N PHE A 203 -5.26 -13.79 -0.96
CA PHE A 203 -6.52 -14.38 -1.41
C PHE A 203 -6.76 -14.13 -2.90
N VAL A 204 -6.48 -12.92 -3.38
CA VAL A 204 -6.59 -12.59 -4.81
C VAL A 204 -5.62 -13.46 -5.63
N MET A 205 -4.37 -13.57 -5.19
CA MET A 205 -3.38 -14.43 -5.83
C MET A 205 -3.78 -15.91 -5.78
N LEU A 206 -4.35 -16.38 -4.67
CA LEU A 206 -4.88 -17.74 -4.53
C LEU A 206 -5.97 -18.02 -5.57
N PHE A 207 -6.92 -17.12 -5.76
CA PHE A 207 -7.96 -17.29 -6.78
C PHE A 207 -7.38 -17.31 -8.21
N ILE A 208 -6.34 -16.51 -8.48
CA ILE A 208 -5.62 -16.56 -9.76
C ILE A 208 -4.90 -17.91 -9.93
N VAL A 209 -4.25 -18.42 -8.89
CA VAL A 209 -3.60 -19.75 -8.89
C VAL A 209 -4.64 -20.84 -9.16
N VAL A 210 -5.81 -20.79 -8.51
CA VAL A 210 -6.92 -21.72 -8.74
C VAL A 210 -7.40 -21.65 -10.19
N ALA A 211 -7.54 -20.45 -10.76
CA ALA A 211 -7.92 -20.29 -12.16
C ALA A 211 -6.90 -20.96 -13.11
N PHE A 212 -5.59 -20.75 -12.88
CA PHE A 212 -4.54 -21.42 -13.65
C PHE A 212 -4.52 -22.94 -13.42
N PHE A 213 -4.87 -23.42 -12.22
CA PHE A 213 -4.96 -24.84 -11.93
C PHE A 213 -6.10 -25.49 -12.72
N VAL A 214 -7.28 -24.88 -12.73
CA VAL A 214 -8.43 -25.34 -13.53
C VAL A 214 -8.08 -25.36 -15.02
N GLU A 215 -7.42 -24.32 -15.52
CA GLU A 215 -6.93 -24.28 -16.90
C GLU A 215 -5.93 -25.42 -17.20
N ALA A 216 -4.98 -25.67 -16.30
CA ALA A 216 -3.98 -26.71 -16.44
C ALA A 216 -4.60 -28.12 -16.44
N ILE A 217 -5.63 -28.37 -15.64
CA ILE A 217 -6.40 -29.63 -15.67
C ILE A 217 -7.07 -29.79 -17.04
N ARG A 218 -7.80 -28.76 -17.50
CA ARG A 218 -8.52 -28.79 -18.79
C ARG A 218 -7.57 -29.04 -19.97
N GLN A 219 -6.38 -28.44 -19.94
CA GLN A 219 -5.38 -28.59 -20.99
C GLN A 219 -4.44 -29.80 -20.81
N LYS A 220 -4.63 -30.61 -19.75
CA LYS A 220 -3.75 -31.74 -19.39
C LYS A 220 -2.28 -31.35 -19.18
N GLN A 221 -2.03 -30.15 -18.65
CA GLN A 221 -0.69 -29.58 -18.41
C GLN A 221 -0.35 -29.46 -16.91
N VAL A 222 -0.86 -30.37 -16.07
CA VAL A 222 -0.71 -30.32 -14.61
C VAL A 222 0.76 -30.30 -14.17
N ALA A 223 1.64 -31.05 -14.85
CA ALA A 223 3.08 -31.01 -14.55
C ALA A 223 3.70 -29.61 -14.73
N GLY A 224 3.26 -28.87 -15.78
CA GLY A 224 3.69 -27.50 -16.02
C GLY A 224 3.20 -26.54 -14.94
N PHE A 225 1.97 -26.75 -14.45
CA PHE A 225 1.42 -26.00 -13.32
C PHE A 225 2.23 -26.26 -12.04
N LEU A 226 2.49 -27.52 -11.68
CA LEU A 226 3.27 -27.86 -10.48
C LEU A 226 4.66 -27.26 -10.50
N LYS A 227 5.36 -27.32 -11.64
CA LYS A 227 6.67 -26.65 -11.81
C LYS A 227 6.56 -25.14 -11.62
N SER A 228 5.52 -24.51 -12.16
CA SER A 228 5.27 -23.08 -12.01
C SER A 228 5.02 -22.70 -10.56
N THR A 229 4.19 -23.47 -9.86
CA THR A 229 3.91 -23.30 -8.43
C THR A 229 5.16 -23.47 -7.58
N ALA A 230 6.01 -24.47 -7.88
CA ALA A 230 7.28 -24.65 -7.19
C ALA A 230 8.21 -23.43 -7.35
N VAL A 231 8.31 -22.87 -8.56
CA VAL A 231 9.08 -21.63 -8.81
C VAL A 231 8.52 -20.47 -8.00
N LEU A 232 7.19 -20.31 -7.93
CA LEU A 232 6.56 -19.25 -7.13
C LEU A 232 6.78 -19.43 -5.63
N LEU A 233 6.73 -20.66 -5.12
CA LEU A 233 7.02 -20.94 -3.71
C LEU A 233 8.46 -20.58 -3.36
N VAL A 234 9.43 -20.99 -4.18
CA VAL A 234 10.84 -20.64 -3.96
C VAL A 234 11.04 -19.12 -4.03
N ALA A 235 10.51 -18.46 -5.07
CA ALA A 235 10.61 -17.01 -5.24
C ALA A 235 9.96 -16.24 -4.09
N GLY A 236 8.77 -16.67 -3.64
CA GLY A 236 8.05 -16.07 -2.52
C GLY A 236 8.78 -16.24 -1.19
N LEU A 237 9.30 -17.44 -0.92
CA LEU A 237 10.10 -17.70 0.29
C LEU A 237 11.34 -16.83 0.34
N ILE A 238 12.07 -16.67 -0.78
CA ILE A 238 13.23 -15.77 -0.86
C ILE A 238 12.79 -14.32 -0.60
N GLY A 239 11.68 -13.87 -1.21
CA GLY A 239 11.16 -12.52 -1.02
C GLY A 239 10.77 -12.22 0.43
N VAL A 240 10.16 -13.18 1.12
CA VAL A 240 9.82 -13.07 2.55
C VAL A 240 11.09 -13.11 3.42
N ALA A 241 12.01 -14.04 3.14
CA ALA A 241 13.25 -14.19 3.91
C ALA A 241 14.15 -12.96 3.83
N ALA A 242 14.14 -12.22 2.70
CA ALA A 242 14.84 -10.94 2.58
C ALA A 242 14.38 -9.88 3.60
N ASN A 243 13.23 -10.08 4.24
CA ASN A 243 12.66 -9.19 5.25
C ASN A 243 12.64 -9.81 6.66
N ALA A 244 13.37 -10.92 6.88
CA ALA A 244 13.34 -11.67 8.12
C ALA A 244 13.65 -10.82 9.36
N SER A 245 14.61 -9.89 9.28
CA SER A 245 14.95 -8.99 10.41
C SER A 245 13.74 -8.18 10.86
N SER A 246 13.05 -7.52 9.93
CA SER A 246 11.86 -6.72 10.25
C SER A 246 10.71 -7.59 10.76
N LEU A 247 10.45 -8.72 10.08
CA LEU A 247 9.36 -9.63 10.45
C LEU A 247 9.58 -10.24 11.83
N TYR A 248 10.81 -10.64 12.16
CA TYR A 248 11.16 -11.23 13.44
C TYR A 248 10.97 -10.23 14.59
N HIS A 249 11.47 -9.01 14.46
CA HIS A 249 11.31 -8.00 15.49
C HIS A 249 9.86 -7.54 15.66
N THR A 250 9.09 -7.45 14.57
CA THR A 250 7.64 -7.22 14.67
C THR A 250 6.91 -8.38 15.30
N TYR A 251 7.29 -9.63 15.03
CA TYR A 251 6.71 -10.80 15.68
C TYR A 251 6.99 -10.81 17.19
N GLU A 252 8.25 -10.58 17.60
CA GLU A 252 8.62 -10.49 19.02
C GLU A 252 7.86 -9.34 19.70
N TYR A 253 7.87 -8.15 19.10
CA TYR A 253 7.18 -6.99 19.66
C TYR A 253 5.66 -7.19 19.74
N SER A 254 5.04 -7.88 18.76
CA SER A 254 3.59 -8.07 18.73
C SER A 254 3.04 -8.78 19.97
N LYS A 255 3.87 -9.63 20.60
CA LYS A 255 3.53 -10.33 21.85
C LYS A 255 3.39 -9.39 23.04
N GLU A 256 4.09 -8.26 23.01
CA GLU A 256 4.11 -7.22 24.05
C GLU A 256 3.10 -6.09 23.77
N THR A 257 2.17 -6.30 22.85
CA THR A 257 1.13 -5.31 22.49
C THR A 257 -0.25 -5.83 22.84
N MET A 258 -1.28 -5.00 22.65
CA MET A 258 -2.69 -5.40 22.70
C MET A 258 -3.08 -6.56 21.76
N ARG A 259 -2.18 -6.98 20.86
CA ARG A 259 -2.35 -8.15 19.99
C ARG A 259 -1.79 -9.44 20.58
N GLY A 260 -0.98 -9.36 21.63
CA GLY A 260 -0.50 -10.50 22.39
C GLY A 260 -1.54 -10.97 23.40
N LYS A 261 -1.12 -11.91 24.25
CA LYS A 261 -1.96 -12.43 25.32
C LYS A 261 -2.13 -11.36 26.40
N SER A 262 -3.36 -11.10 26.81
CA SER A 262 -3.63 -10.19 27.94
C SER A 262 -3.12 -10.81 29.25
N GLU A 263 -2.32 -10.06 30.01
CA GLU A 263 -1.94 -10.43 31.38
C GLU A 263 -3.09 -10.20 32.38
N LEU A 264 -4.08 -9.38 32.01
CA LEU A 264 -5.25 -9.09 32.83
C LEU A 264 -6.36 -10.09 32.51
N THR A 265 -6.70 -10.94 33.49
CA THR A 265 -7.89 -11.78 33.44
C THR A 265 -9.13 -10.93 33.70
N HIS A 266 -10.02 -10.83 32.71
CA HIS A 266 -11.27 -10.10 32.86
C HIS A 266 -12.39 -11.06 33.32
N HIS A 267 -12.96 -10.80 34.50
CA HIS A 267 -14.13 -11.53 34.99
C HIS A 267 -15.42 -10.82 34.53
N GLY A 268 -16.19 -11.45 33.63
CA GLY A 268 -17.64 -11.17 33.50
C GLY A 268 -18.16 -10.34 32.32
N GLU A 269 -17.46 -10.24 31.18
CA GLU A 269 -17.98 -9.54 29.98
C GLU A 269 -18.12 -10.48 28.77
N GLU A 270 -19.24 -10.41 28.05
CA GLU A 270 -19.65 -11.35 26.98
C GLU A 270 -18.87 -11.21 25.66
N ASN A 271 -18.03 -10.18 25.49
CA ASN A 271 -17.39 -9.83 24.22
C ASN A 271 -15.84 -9.89 24.25
N LYS A 272 -15.27 -10.81 25.04
CA LYS A 272 -13.81 -10.92 25.20
C LYS A 272 -13.21 -12.18 24.59
N THR A 273 -12.12 -12.00 23.87
CA THR A 273 -11.24 -13.06 23.39
C THR A 273 -10.15 -13.31 24.44
N ASP A 274 -9.92 -14.57 24.82
CA ASP A 274 -8.86 -14.95 25.78
C ASP A 274 -7.44 -14.70 25.23
N ASP A 275 -7.30 -14.47 23.92
CA ASP A 275 -6.05 -14.23 23.21
C ASP A 275 -6.25 -13.20 22.08
N GLY A 276 -5.48 -12.10 22.11
CA GLY A 276 -5.50 -11.06 21.09
C GLY A 276 -6.65 -10.04 21.18
N LEU A 277 -6.85 -9.31 20.07
CA LEU A 277 -7.79 -8.20 19.97
C LEU A 277 -9.24 -8.66 19.94
N GLU A 278 -10.11 -7.88 20.60
CA GLU A 278 -11.56 -8.06 20.55
C GLU A 278 -12.08 -7.94 19.11
N ARG A 279 -13.10 -8.74 18.78
CA ARG A 279 -13.69 -8.78 17.42
C ARG A 279 -14.16 -7.39 16.99
N ASP A 280 -14.87 -6.69 17.87
CA ASP A 280 -15.43 -5.37 17.57
C ASP A 280 -14.32 -4.36 17.22
N TYR A 281 -13.19 -4.40 17.93
CA TYR A 281 -12.02 -3.60 17.63
C TYR A 281 -11.44 -3.94 16.25
N ILE A 282 -11.30 -5.22 15.92
CA ILE A 282 -10.76 -5.67 14.62
C ILE A 282 -11.69 -5.24 13.48
N THR A 283 -13.01 -5.31 13.68
CA THR A 283 -13.98 -5.02 12.63
C THR A 283 -14.46 -3.57 12.59
N ALA A 284 -14.02 -2.71 13.52
CA ALA A 284 -14.47 -1.32 13.64
C ALA A 284 -14.36 -0.52 12.34
N TRP A 285 -13.33 -0.77 11.53
CA TRP A 285 -13.08 -0.09 10.26
C TRP A 285 -13.58 -0.87 9.03
N SER A 286 -14.41 -1.89 9.23
CA SER A 286 -14.98 -2.67 8.13
C SER A 286 -16.06 -1.87 7.42
N TYR A 287 -16.22 -2.11 6.12
CA TYR A 287 -17.32 -1.54 5.36
C TYR A 287 -18.66 -2.08 5.86
N GLY A 288 -19.57 -1.17 6.19
CA GLY A 288 -20.98 -1.44 6.38
C GLY A 288 -21.67 -1.96 5.13
N ILE A 289 -22.74 -2.75 5.30
CA ILE A 289 -23.55 -3.26 4.17
C ILE A 289 -24.04 -2.09 3.32
N GLY A 290 -24.54 -1.02 3.96
CA GLY A 290 -25.01 0.17 3.26
C GLY A 290 -23.90 0.99 2.61
N GLU A 291 -22.67 0.90 3.10
CA GLU A 291 -21.51 1.60 2.52
C GLU A 291 -21.03 0.96 1.23
N THR A 292 -21.37 -0.31 0.97
CA THR A 292 -21.04 -1.01 -0.29
C THR A 292 -21.58 -0.27 -1.52
N TRP A 293 -22.67 0.49 -1.38
CA TRP A 293 -23.23 1.30 -2.46
C TRP A 293 -22.33 2.44 -2.91
N THR A 294 -21.33 2.84 -2.11
CA THR A 294 -20.33 3.85 -2.51
C THR A 294 -19.49 3.42 -3.72
N LEU A 295 -19.42 2.10 -4.01
CA LEU A 295 -18.79 1.56 -5.21
C LEU A 295 -19.50 1.98 -6.51
N LEU A 296 -20.78 2.36 -6.43
CA LEU A 296 -21.60 2.76 -7.57
C LEU A 296 -22.04 4.22 -7.50
N VAL A 297 -22.37 4.71 -6.30
CA VAL A 297 -22.89 6.06 -6.07
C VAL A 297 -21.97 6.77 -5.06
N PRO A 298 -21.11 7.70 -5.52
CA PRO A 298 -20.22 8.46 -4.65
C PRO A 298 -21.00 9.20 -3.55
N ASN A 299 -20.42 9.30 -2.35
CA ASN A 299 -21.01 10.00 -1.22
C ASN A 299 -22.43 9.54 -0.79
N ILE A 300 -22.87 8.32 -1.13
CA ILE A 300 -24.20 7.81 -0.73
C ILE A 300 -24.37 7.74 0.81
N LYS A 301 -23.25 7.74 1.55
CA LYS A 301 -23.20 7.80 3.01
C LYS A 301 -22.70 9.15 3.55
N GLY A 302 -22.78 10.19 2.73
CA GLY A 302 -22.47 11.56 3.11
C GLY A 302 -21.04 12.02 2.83
N GLY A 303 -20.16 11.13 2.36
CA GLY A 303 -18.80 11.47 1.98
C GLY A 303 -17.85 11.54 3.18
N ALA A 304 -16.90 12.48 3.17
CA ALA A 304 -15.91 12.62 4.23
C ALA A 304 -16.52 13.04 5.57
N SER A 305 -15.95 12.56 6.67
CA SER A 305 -16.29 12.90 8.05
C SER A 305 -15.83 14.32 8.41
N VAL A 306 -16.51 15.30 7.82
CA VAL A 306 -16.40 16.73 8.14
C VAL A 306 -17.78 17.26 8.55
N PRO A 307 -17.85 18.45 9.16
CA PRO A 307 -19.13 19.09 9.46
C PRO A 307 -20.01 19.23 8.21
N ILE A 308 -21.32 19.01 8.36
CA ILE A 308 -22.30 19.20 7.28
C ILE A 308 -22.36 20.65 6.80
N ALA A 309 -21.90 21.59 7.62
CA ALA A 309 -21.68 22.98 7.24
C ALA A 309 -20.72 23.17 6.05
N GLU A 310 -19.84 22.21 5.75
CA GLU A 310 -18.93 22.24 4.60
C GLU A 310 -19.59 21.72 3.31
N ASN A 311 -20.80 21.14 3.39
CA ASN A 311 -21.50 20.62 2.23
C ASN A 311 -22.38 21.70 1.59
N GLU A 312 -21.89 22.33 0.53
CA GLU A 312 -22.59 23.43 -0.17
C GLU A 312 -24.03 23.04 -0.58
N ARG A 313 -24.24 21.80 -1.04
CA ARG A 313 -25.57 21.34 -1.49
C ARG A 313 -26.53 21.17 -0.32
N ALA A 314 -26.07 20.63 0.81
CA ALA A 314 -26.87 20.55 2.03
C ALA A 314 -27.18 21.96 2.56
N MET A 315 -26.15 22.81 2.60
CA MET A 315 -26.24 24.18 3.11
C MET A 315 -27.12 25.09 2.26
N SER A 316 -27.25 24.83 0.95
CA SER A 316 -28.20 25.54 0.09
C SER A 316 -29.68 25.42 0.53
N LYS A 317 -30.00 24.38 1.32
CA LYS A 317 -31.34 24.12 1.87
C LYS A 317 -31.42 24.40 3.38
N ALA A 318 -30.30 24.74 4.00
CA ALA A 318 -30.19 24.91 5.43
C ALA A 318 -30.64 26.32 5.87
N ARG A 319 -31.13 26.45 7.10
CA ARG A 319 -31.50 27.75 7.67
C ARG A 319 -30.25 28.40 8.30
N PRO A 320 -29.87 29.64 7.93
CA PRO A 320 -28.66 30.27 8.46
C PRO A 320 -28.60 30.37 9.99
N GLU A 321 -29.76 30.46 10.65
CA GLU A 321 -29.92 30.53 12.11
C GLU A 321 -29.28 29.35 12.86
N TYR A 322 -29.16 28.18 12.22
CA TYR A 322 -28.65 26.96 12.83
C TYR A 322 -27.20 26.63 12.46
N GLN A 323 -26.43 27.60 11.94
CA GLN A 323 -25.05 27.38 11.48
C GLN A 323 -24.16 26.70 12.53
N GLN A 324 -24.27 27.10 13.79
CA GLN A 324 -23.49 26.51 14.88
C GLN A 324 -23.82 25.03 15.10
N ILE A 325 -25.09 24.64 14.91
CA ILE A 325 -25.52 23.25 15.01
C ILE A 325 -24.96 22.45 13.84
N TYR A 326 -25.03 22.99 12.62
CA TYR A 326 -24.47 22.33 11.43
C TYR A 326 -22.95 22.13 11.49
N GLN A 327 -22.23 22.95 12.26
CA GLN A 327 -20.80 22.74 12.49
C GLN A 327 -20.49 21.55 13.41
N GLN A 328 -21.45 21.12 14.24
CA GLN A 328 -21.28 20.00 15.17
C GLN A 328 -21.80 18.67 14.60
N LEU A 329 -22.62 18.72 13.54
CA LEU A 329 -23.15 17.55 12.87
C LEU A 329 -22.20 17.10 11.76
N GLY A 330 -21.72 15.86 11.82
CA GLY A 330 -20.95 15.27 10.72
C GLY A 330 -21.84 14.98 9.51
N GLN A 331 -21.32 15.15 8.30
CA GLN A 331 -22.03 14.73 7.09
C GLN A 331 -21.95 13.22 6.85
N TYR A 332 -20.97 12.51 7.38
CA TYR A 332 -20.85 11.07 7.20
C TYR A 332 -21.78 10.30 8.15
N TRP A 333 -22.55 9.35 7.62
CA TRP A 333 -23.50 8.50 8.38
C TRP A 333 -23.34 7.00 8.09
N GLY A 334 -22.12 6.56 7.81
CA GLY A 334 -21.79 5.14 7.65
C GLY A 334 -21.46 4.45 8.98
N ASP A 335 -21.01 3.19 8.88
CA ASP A 335 -20.77 2.32 10.04
C ASP A 335 -19.33 2.44 10.59
N GLN A 336 -18.42 3.13 9.88
CA GLN A 336 -17.04 3.34 10.32
C GLN A 336 -16.95 4.49 11.33
N PRO A 337 -15.89 4.57 12.17
CA PRO A 337 -15.66 5.71 13.04
C PRO A 337 -15.50 7.05 12.29
N GLY A 338 -15.02 6.98 11.04
CA GLY A 338 -14.94 8.10 10.13
C GLY A 338 -14.33 7.69 8.79
N THR A 339 -14.39 8.58 7.80
CA THR A 339 -13.85 8.36 6.47
C THR A 339 -13.45 9.67 5.79
N SER A 340 -12.64 9.60 4.75
CA SER A 340 -12.29 10.75 3.89
C SER A 340 -12.91 10.65 2.48
N GLY A 341 -13.78 9.66 2.24
CA GLY A 341 -14.41 9.37 0.93
C GLY A 341 -14.54 7.86 0.68
N PRO A 342 -15.22 7.40 -0.40
CA PRO A 342 -15.42 8.10 -1.67
C PRO A 342 -16.80 8.74 -1.93
#